data_AF-A0A3C1SE58-F1
#
_entry.id   AF-A0A3C1SE58-F1
#
_cell.length_a   1.000
_cell.length_b   1.000
_cell.length_c   1.000
_cell.angle_alpha   90.00
_cell.angle_beta   90.00
_cell.angle_gamma   90.00
#
_symmetry.space_group_name_H-M   'P 1'
#
loop_
_entity.id
_entity.type
_entity.pdbx_description
1 polymer ?
#
loop_
_entity_poly.entity_id
_entity_poly.type
_entity_poly.pdbx_seq_one_letter_code
_entity_poly.pdbx_strand_id
1 'polypeptide(L)'
;MLRKITIQNYKSIYNLTIDLGRVNVFIGENGCGKTNILEALAMAGASKALDLNFEGIYNRGARVAKPNLTFSSFTGLKQNSKIKINLEFQERDEKYVIPSILYSEDKDDIYSKWREENLIYLLDEPELNLHRTLVEKLAEKLKNSGQWLANDLDKLTKYLIFNLDIKSLRGIRYESKKSPLGINGENLDILLSRFTEEEWTELMNYTFLISWLDEIILDEKDALKYKGHKLDKSNSVLYFKDKFMRKKDMNNLLSAENANDGILHILFYLTLFISKKTPSFFAIDNIETNLNPRICRKLIKELIPLSQKNDKQVLITTHNPAILDGLNLNDDEQRLFVVSRNEEGKTKIKRIKLKPKSEESLKLSEMWMRGYLGALPKNF
;
A
#
# COMPACT_ATOMS: atom_id res chain seq x y z
N MET A 1 -13.76 8.47 -5.66
CA MET A 1 -12.93 7.28 -5.26
C MET A 1 -12.65 6.40 -6.48
N LEU A 2 -11.50 5.71 -6.53
CA LEU A 2 -11.17 4.77 -7.62
C LEU A 2 -12.08 3.53 -7.55
N ARG A 3 -12.82 3.24 -8.62
CA ARG A 3 -13.77 2.12 -8.67
C ARG A 3 -13.34 0.98 -9.57
N LYS A 4 -12.55 1.25 -10.61
CA LYS A 4 -12.08 0.20 -11.50
C LYS A 4 -10.70 0.53 -12.05
N ILE A 5 -9.87 -0.51 -12.17
CA ILE A 5 -8.56 -0.41 -12.82
C ILE A 5 -8.52 -1.39 -13.99
N THR A 6 -7.94 -0.97 -15.10
CA THR A 6 -7.61 -1.85 -16.22
C THR A 6 -6.12 -1.70 -16.53
N ILE A 7 -5.40 -2.81 -16.51
CA ILE A 7 -3.95 -2.88 -16.72
C ILE A 7 -3.69 -3.78 -17.92
N GLN A 8 -2.88 -3.32 -18.86
CA GLN A 8 -2.46 -4.06 -20.04
C GLN A 8 -0.95 -4.01 -20.21
N ASN A 9 -0.38 -5.16 -20.58
CA ASN A 9 1.03 -5.32 -20.94
C ASN A 9 2.04 -5.00 -19.82
N TYR A 10 1.71 -5.26 -18.55
CA TYR A 10 2.56 -4.97 -17.40
C TYR A 10 3.06 -6.25 -16.71
N LYS A 11 4.34 -6.60 -16.87
CA LYS A 11 4.99 -7.81 -16.32
C LYS A 11 4.12 -9.04 -16.65
N SER A 12 3.60 -9.71 -15.63
CA SER A 12 2.71 -10.87 -15.79
C SER A 12 1.27 -10.57 -16.21
N ILE A 13 0.89 -9.30 -16.22
CA ILE A 13 -0.46 -8.84 -16.50
C ILE A 13 -0.57 -8.50 -17.99
N TYR A 14 -1.06 -9.47 -18.77
CA TYR A 14 -1.32 -9.25 -20.19
C TYR A 14 -2.51 -8.29 -20.42
N ASN A 15 -3.66 -8.59 -19.80
CA ASN A 15 -4.85 -7.75 -19.77
C ASN A 15 -5.68 -8.14 -18.54
N LEU A 16 -5.94 -7.18 -17.65
CA LEU A 16 -6.63 -7.41 -16.38
C LEU A 16 -7.51 -6.21 -16.03
N THR A 17 -8.74 -6.47 -15.64
CA THR A 17 -9.66 -5.46 -15.10
C THR A 17 -10.11 -5.88 -13.70
N ILE A 18 -10.12 -4.93 -12.77
CA ILE A 18 -10.47 -5.16 -11.37
C ILE A 18 -11.41 -4.05 -10.91
N ASP A 19 -12.58 -4.42 -10.40
CA ASP A 19 -13.47 -3.49 -9.72
C ASP A 19 -13.06 -3.37 -8.25
N LEU A 20 -12.68 -2.18 -7.79
CA LEU A 20 -12.20 -1.91 -6.43
C LEU A 20 -13.30 -1.35 -5.51
N GLY A 21 -13.21 -1.70 -4.23
CA GLY A 21 -13.91 -1.06 -3.12
C GLY A 21 -12.94 -0.21 -2.31
N ARG A 22 -13.34 0.17 -1.10
CA ARG A 22 -12.47 0.86 -0.15
C ARG A 22 -11.31 -0.01 0.35
N VAL A 23 -11.58 -1.27 0.72
CA VAL A 23 -10.57 -2.21 1.22
C VAL A 23 -10.51 -3.41 0.29
N ASN A 24 -9.36 -3.63 -0.35
CA ASN A 24 -9.17 -4.66 -1.37
C ASN A 24 -8.07 -5.61 -0.96
N VAL A 25 -8.41 -6.86 -0.63
CA VAL A 25 -7.44 -7.89 -0.22
C VAL A 25 -7.17 -8.85 -1.36
N PHE A 26 -5.90 -9.01 -1.73
CA PHE A 26 -5.41 -9.91 -2.77
C PHE A 26 -4.71 -11.10 -2.12
N ILE A 27 -5.19 -12.30 -2.42
CA ILE A 27 -4.63 -13.57 -1.96
C ILE A 27 -4.20 -14.42 -3.15
N GLY A 28 -3.27 -15.34 -2.93
CA GLY A 28 -2.86 -16.33 -3.91
C GLY A 28 -1.38 -16.69 -3.82
N GLU A 29 -0.94 -17.57 -4.71
CA GLU A 29 0.41 -18.14 -4.73
C GLU A 29 1.53 -17.08 -4.89
N ASN A 30 2.75 -17.47 -4.52
CA ASN A 30 3.93 -16.65 -4.78
C ASN A 30 4.13 -16.50 -6.30
N GLY A 31 4.48 -15.29 -6.75
CA GLY A 31 4.72 -15.02 -8.17
C GLY A 31 3.46 -14.93 -9.06
N CYS A 32 2.24 -15.05 -8.51
CA CYS A 32 1.01 -15.01 -9.33
C CYS A 32 0.65 -13.61 -9.87
N GLY A 33 1.29 -12.54 -9.38
CA GLY A 33 1.12 -11.17 -9.88
C GLY A 33 0.45 -10.19 -8.93
N LYS A 34 0.24 -10.53 -7.64
CA LYS A 34 -0.34 -9.63 -6.63
C LYS A 34 0.40 -8.29 -6.55
N THR A 35 1.70 -8.30 -6.30
CA THR A 35 2.54 -7.10 -6.25
C THR A 35 2.55 -6.36 -7.59
N ASN A 36 2.48 -7.06 -8.73
CA ASN A 36 2.42 -6.40 -10.05
C ASN A 36 1.16 -5.54 -10.23
N ILE A 37 0.05 -5.88 -9.56
CA ILE A 37 -1.17 -5.05 -9.55
C ILE A 37 -0.88 -3.73 -8.78
N LEU A 38 -0.23 -3.83 -7.63
CA LEU A 38 0.13 -2.66 -6.81
C LEU A 38 1.11 -1.74 -7.55
N GLU A 39 2.13 -2.32 -8.19
CA GLU A 39 3.19 -1.62 -8.90
C GLU A 39 2.70 -0.93 -10.18
N ALA A 40 1.70 -1.49 -10.87
CA ALA A 40 1.08 -0.82 -12.00
C ALA A 40 0.43 0.53 -11.57
N LEU A 41 -0.22 0.56 -10.40
CA LEU A 41 -0.75 1.81 -9.85
C LEU A 41 0.36 2.79 -9.45
N ALA A 42 1.49 2.30 -8.93
CA ALA A 42 2.64 3.16 -8.66
C ALA A 42 3.20 3.80 -9.95
N MET A 43 3.23 3.07 -11.07
CA MET A 43 3.60 3.63 -12.38
C MET A 43 2.61 4.70 -12.85
N ALA A 44 1.30 4.46 -12.69
CA ALA A 44 0.29 5.46 -13.02
C ALA A 44 0.40 6.71 -12.12
N GLY A 45 0.65 6.53 -10.82
CA GLY A 45 0.90 7.62 -9.88
C GLY A 45 2.17 8.42 -10.22
N ALA A 46 3.26 7.73 -10.60
CA ALA A 46 4.49 8.36 -11.09
C ALA A 46 4.24 9.16 -12.37
N SER A 47 3.43 8.65 -13.30
CA SER A 47 2.99 9.35 -14.50
C SER A 47 2.28 10.67 -14.15
N LYS A 48 1.32 10.64 -13.22
CA LYS A 48 0.57 11.85 -12.85
C LYS A 48 1.37 12.81 -11.97
N ALA A 49 2.38 12.32 -11.28
CA ALA A 49 3.35 13.16 -10.57
C ALA A 49 4.47 13.70 -11.48
N LEU A 50 4.47 13.32 -12.77
CA LEU A 50 5.49 13.70 -13.74
C LEU A 50 6.91 13.27 -13.31
N ASP A 51 6.98 12.14 -12.62
CA ASP A 51 8.17 11.59 -11.98
C ASP A 51 8.40 10.14 -12.42
N LEU A 52 8.32 9.91 -13.74
CA LEU A 52 8.51 8.60 -14.41
C LEU A 52 9.99 8.22 -14.61
N ASN A 53 10.86 8.67 -13.71
CA ASN A 53 12.26 8.25 -13.67
C ASN A 53 12.45 7.10 -12.66
N PHE A 54 13.66 6.53 -12.63
CA PHE A 54 14.01 5.44 -11.73
C PHE A 54 13.70 5.78 -10.26
N GLU A 55 14.13 6.95 -9.76
CA GLU A 55 13.93 7.33 -8.37
C GLU A 55 12.45 7.51 -8.03
N GLY A 56 11.68 8.15 -8.92
CA GLY A 56 10.26 8.41 -8.72
C GLY A 56 9.41 7.15 -8.61
N ILE A 57 9.72 6.14 -9.42
CA ILE A 57 9.06 4.83 -9.37
C ILE A 57 9.52 4.05 -8.12
N TYR A 58 10.82 4.03 -7.84
CA TYR A 58 11.40 3.34 -6.68
C TYR A 58 10.87 3.89 -5.36
N ASN A 59 10.83 5.22 -5.21
CA ASN A 59 10.37 5.91 -4.01
C ASN A 59 8.85 5.73 -3.75
N ARG A 60 8.11 5.11 -4.67
CA ARG A 60 6.71 4.70 -4.49
C ARG A 60 6.56 3.25 -4.02
N GLY A 61 7.67 2.54 -3.80
CA GLY A 61 7.68 1.13 -3.39
C GLY A 61 7.52 0.15 -4.54
N ALA A 62 7.72 0.60 -5.79
CA ALA A 62 7.71 -0.28 -6.95
C ALA A 62 9.11 -0.74 -7.32
N ARG A 63 9.24 -2.03 -7.67
CA ARG A 63 10.51 -2.58 -8.16
C ARG A 63 10.75 -2.11 -9.58
N VAL A 64 11.90 -1.48 -9.79
CA VAL A 64 12.36 -1.01 -11.10
C VAL A 64 13.22 -2.09 -11.75
N ALA A 65 12.95 -2.36 -13.01
CA ALA A 65 13.70 -3.27 -13.86
C ALA A 65 13.84 -2.64 -15.25
N LYS A 66 14.65 -3.25 -16.11
CA LYS A 66 14.73 -2.86 -17.52
C LYS A 66 13.32 -2.82 -18.14
N PRO A 67 13.02 -1.87 -19.05
CA PRO A 67 11.69 -1.77 -19.64
C PRO A 67 11.24 -3.06 -20.35
N ASN A 68 12.15 -3.77 -21.04
CA ASN A 68 11.86 -5.08 -21.63
C ASN A 68 11.39 -6.16 -20.64
N LEU A 69 11.78 -6.08 -19.35
CA LEU A 69 11.29 -6.96 -18.29
C LEU A 69 9.99 -6.46 -17.65
N THR A 70 9.66 -5.19 -17.88
CA THR A 70 8.45 -4.53 -17.35
C THR A 70 7.28 -4.68 -18.31
N PHE A 71 7.52 -4.74 -19.62
CA PHE A 71 6.50 -5.15 -20.60
C PHE A 71 6.16 -6.64 -20.45
N SER A 72 4.91 -7.02 -20.74
CA SER A 72 4.57 -8.44 -20.81
C SER A 72 5.33 -9.13 -21.95
N SER A 73 6.04 -10.21 -21.61
CA SER A 73 6.82 -11.01 -22.55
C SER A 73 6.47 -12.49 -22.38
N PHE A 74 5.43 -12.93 -23.10
CA PHE A 74 4.98 -14.34 -23.09
C PHE A 74 5.46 -15.04 -24.35
N THR A 75 5.91 -16.29 -24.21
CA THR A 75 6.38 -17.11 -25.34
C THR A 75 5.32 -17.17 -26.44
N GLY A 76 5.73 -16.95 -27.69
CA GLY A 76 4.85 -16.98 -28.86
C GLY A 76 4.06 -15.68 -29.10
N LEU A 77 4.17 -14.66 -28.24
CA LEU A 77 3.56 -13.35 -28.46
C LEU A 77 4.60 -12.29 -28.78
N LYS A 78 4.32 -11.44 -29.78
CA LYS A 78 5.13 -10.25 -30.02
C LYS A 78 4.98 -9.30 -28.84
N GLN A 79 6.09 -8.94 -28.22
CA GLN A 79 6.11 -7.98 -27.13
C GLN A 79 5.64 -6.60 -27.62
N ASN A 80 4.72 -5.99 -26.87
CA ASN A 80 4.27 -4.63 -27.11
C ASN A 80 5.13 -3.66 -26.28
N SER A 81 5.49 -2.51 -26.84
CA SER A 81 6.32 -1.49 -26.18
C SER A 81 5.52 -0.44 -25.41
N LYS A 82 4.20 -0.63 -25.25
CA LYS A 82 3.32 0.29 -24.52
C LYS A 82 2.58 -0.43 -23.41
N ILE A 83 2.62 0.12 -22.19
CA ILE A 83 1.78 -0.28 -21.06
C ILE A 83 0.57 0.63 -21.05
N LYS A 84 -0.63 0.06 -20.87
CA LYS A 84 -1.87 0.87 -20.73
C LYS A 84 -2.48 0.64 -19.37
N ILE A 85 -2.77 1.74 -18.67
CA ILE A 85 -3.40 1.74 -17.35
C ILE A 85 -4.54 2.74 -17.37
N ASN A 86 -5.77 2.24 -17.22
CA ASN A 86 -6.97 3.08 -17.16
C ASN A 86 -7.56 3.00 -15.74
N LEU A 87 -7.75 4.16 -15.13
CA LEU A 87 -8.26 4.30 -13.77
C LEU A 87 -9.62 4.99 -13.81
N GLU A 88 -10.69 4.24 -13.55
CA GLU A 88 -12.07 4.73 -13.53
C GLU A 88 -12.42 5.19 -12.12
N PHE A 89 -12.63 6.49 -11.97
CA PHE A 89 -13.11 7.12 -10.75
C PHE A 89 -14.62 7.29 -10.83
N GLN A 90 -15.25 7.18 -9.67
CA GLN A 90 -16.64 7.54 -9.51
C GLN A 90 -16.76 8.54 -8.38
N GLU A 91 -17.47 9.63 -8.67
CA GLU A 91 -17.86 10.64 -7.70
C GLU A 91 -19.35 10.92 -7.89
N ARG A 92 -20.17 10.61 -6.88
CA ARG A 92 -21.64 10.57 -6.99
C ARG A 92 -22.08 9.69 -8.18
N ASP A 93 -22.83 10.27 -9.12
CA ASP A 93 -23.34 9.61 -10.32
C ASP A 93 -22.42 9.77 -11.54
N GLU A 94 -21.35 10.55 -11.45
CA GLU A 94 -20.41 10.77 -12.54
C GLU A 94 -19.25 9.78 -12.49
N LYS A 95 -18.91 9.25 -13.66
CA LYS A 95 -17.75 8.39 -13.87
C LYS A 95 -16.83 9.00 -14.91
N TYR A 96 -15.54 8.97 -14.62
CA TYR A 96 -14.53 9.42 -15.56
C TYR A 96 -13.30 8.52 -15.47
N VAL A 97 -12.53 8.46 -16.55
CA VAL A 97 -11.37 7.58 -16.67
C VAL A 97 -10.12 8.43 -16.82
N ILE A 98 -9.12 8.20 -15.99
CA ILE A 98 -7.79 8.76 -16.13
C ILE A 98 -6.92 7.72 -16.85
N PRO A 99 -6.59 7.91 -18.14
CA PRO A 99 -5.74 6.99 -18.88
C PRO A 99 -4.24 7.28 -18.66
N SER A 100 -3.44 6.23 -18.75
CA SER A 100 -1.98 6.30 -18.85
C SER A 100 -1.51 5.30 -19.92
N ILE A 101 -0.77 5.78 -20.91
CA ILE A 101 -0.11 5.02 -21.96
C ILE A 101 1.39 5.28 -21.83
N LEU A 102 2.07 4.32 -21.21
CA LEU A 102 3.48 4.42 -20.83
C LEU A 102 4.35 3.69 -21.84
N TYR A 103 5.43 4.32 -22.27
CA TYR A 103 6.47 3.74 -23.11
C TYR A 103 7.84 4.16 -22.59
N SER A 104 8.89 3.50 -23.07
CA SER A 104 10.27 3.83 -22.73
C SER A 104 11.03 4.19 -24.01
N GLU A 105 11.96 5.14 -23.90
CA GLU A 105 12.81 5.60 -25.00
C GLU A 105 13.81 4.53 -25.45
N ASP A 106 14.37 3.79 -24.49
CA ASP A 106 15.28 2.67 -24.73
C ASP A 106 14.87 1.49 -23.85
N LYS A 107 14.38 0.44 -24.51
CA LYS A 107 13.83 -0.73 -23.85
C LYS A 107 14.87 -1.63 -23.17
N ASP A 108 16.15 -1.49 -23.53
CA ASP A 108 17.27 -2.33 -23.10
C ASP A 108 18.16 -1.68 -22.02
N ASP A 109 17.98 -0.36 -21.80
CA ASP A 109 18.62 0.40 -20.72
C ASP A 109 17.75 0.41 -19.44
N ILE A 110 18.37 0.09 -18.31
CA ILE A 110 17.72 0.10 -17.00
C ILE A 110 17.45 1.52 -16.49
N TYR A 111 18.23 2.51 -16.94
CA TYR A 111 18.08 3.91 -16.58
C TYR A 111 17.20 4.69 -17.55
N SER A 112 16.67 4.02 -18.59
CA SER A 112 15.78 4.65 -19.56
C SER A 112 14.58 5.28 -18.88
N LYS A 113 14.27 6.52 -19.26
CA LYS A 113 13.11 7.23 -18.73
C LYS A 113 11.83 6.65 -19.33
N TRP A 114 10.82 6.49 -18.47
CA TRP A 114 9.47 6.24 -18.93
C TRP A 114 8.81 7.56 -19.33
N ARG A 115 7.95 7.49 -20.35
CA ARG A 115 7.18 8.62 -20.88
C ARG A 115 5.71 8.25 -20.95
N GLU A 116 4.86 9.26 -20.86
CA GLU A 116 3.41 9.14 -20.98
C GLU A 116 2.93 9.83 -22.26
N GLU A 117 2.35 9.08 -23.20
CA GLU A 117 1.90 9.62 -24.50
C GLU A 117 0.89 10.75 -24.35
N ASN A 118 0.01 10.64 -23.36
CA ASN A 118 -1.03 11.63 -23.12
C ASN A 118 -0.53 12.90 -22.44
N LEU A 119 0.76 13.02 -22.10
CA LEU A 119 1.35 14.15 -21.37
C LEU A 119 2.55 14.77 -22.08
N ILE A 120 2.85 14.36 -23.32
CA ILE A 120 3.99 14.87 -24.10
C ILE A 120 3.92 16.40 -24.27
N TYR A 121 2.72 16.97 -24.37
CA TYR A 121 2.51 18.42 -24.49
C TYR A 121 2.84 19.22 -23.21
N LEU A 122 3.19 18.57 -22.09
CA LEU A 122 3.64 19.26 -20.87
C LEU A 122 5.15 19.49 -20.86
N LEU A 123 5.90 18.96 -21.84
CA LEU A 123 7.36 19.10 -21.90
C LEU A 123 7.80 20.56 -22.12
N ASP A 124 6.94 21.39 -22.73
CA ASP A 124 7.22 22.80 -23.03
C ASP A 124 6.72 23.77 -21.95
N GLU A 125 6.10 23.25 -20.88
CA GLU A 125 5.52 24.06 -19.80
C GLU A 125 6.56 24.38 -18.71
N PRO A 126 6.53 25.59 -18.12
CA PRO A 126 7.40 25.92 -16.98
C PRO A 126 7.13 25.00 -15.77
N GLU A 127 8.19 24.49 -15.14
CA GLU A 127 8.09 23.53 -14.01
C GLU A 127 7.14 23.98 -12.89
N LEU A 128 7.11 25.28 -12.56
CA LEU A 128 6.27 25.84 -11.49
C LEU A 128 4.76 25.63 -11.71
N ASN A 129 4.31 25.44 -12.95
CA ASN A 129 2.88 25.31 -13.27
C ASN A 129 2.47 23.90 -13.66
N LEU A 130 3.41 22.95 -13.71
CA LEU A 130 3.22 21.64 -14.35
C LEU A 130 2.01 20.87 -13.81
N HIS A 131 1.80 20.87 -12.49
CA HIS A 131 0.67 20.17 -11.87
C HIS A 131 -0.68 20.86 -12.16
N ARG A 132 -0.72 22.19 -12.13
CA ARG A 132 -1.95 22.95 -12.44
C ARG A 132 -2.33 22.74 -13.90
N THR A 133 -1.37 22.88 -14.81
CA THR A 133 -1.56 22.64 -16.24
C THR A 133 -1.97 21.21 -16.54
N LEU A 134 -1.44 20.22 -15.82
CA LEU A 134 -1.86 18.82 -15.92
C LEU A 134 -3.36 18.67 -15.59
N VAL A 135 -3.82 19.25 -14.48
CA VAL A 135 -5.23 19.21 -14.08
C VAL A 135 -6.10 19.88 -15.15
N GLU A 136 -5.74 21.09 -15.59
CA GLU A 136 -6.50 21.86 -16.59
C GLU A 136 -6.63 21.08 -17.91
N LYS A 137 -5.50 20.59 -18.48
CA LYS A 137 -5.50 19.84 -19.75
C LYS A 137 -6.22 18.49 -19.64
N LEU A 138 -6.12 17.80 -18.51
CA LEU A 138 -6.90 16.59 -18.28
C LEU A 138 -8.40 16.89 -18.10
N ALA A 139 -8.77 17.97 -17.42
CA ALA A 139 -10.17 18.37 -17.24
C ALA A 139 -10.83 18.68 -18.59
N GLU A 140 -10.15 19.41 -19.46
CA GLU A 140 -10.59 19.70 -20.83
C GLU A 140 -10.80 18.40 -21.63
N LYS A 141 -9.80 17.51 -21.63
CA LYS A 141 -9.85 16.23 -22.36
C LYS A 141 -10.97 15.32 -21.86
N LEU A 142 -11.24 15.35 -20.56
CA LEU A 142 -12.27 14.52 -19.91
C LEU A 142 -13.65 15.17 -19.90
N LYS A 143 -13.79 16.42 -20.36
CA LYS A 143 -15.04 17.21 -20.32
C LYS A 143 -15.68 17.23 -18.91
N ASN A 144 -14.86 17.43 -17.88
CA ASN A 144 -15.31 17.41 -16.48
C ASN A 144 -14.99 18.76 -15.78
N SER A 145 -15.70 19.07 -14.69
CA SER A 145 -15.65 20.32 -13.92
C SER A 145 -14.31 20.59 -13.19
N GLY A 146 -13.29 19.76 -13.40
CA GLY A 146 -11.91 19.94 -12.93
C GLY A 146 -11.68 19.75 -11.43
N GLN A 147 -12.66 20.06 -10.57
CA GLN A 147 -12.45 20.10 -9.12
C GLN A 147 -12.27 18.70 -8.51
N TRP A 148 -13.10 17.72 -8.88
CA TRP A 148 -12.94 16.33 -8.42
C TRP A 148 -11.70 15.66 -9.00
N LEU A 149 -11.41 15.98 -10.26
CA LEU A 149 -10.23 15.49 -10.96
C LEU A 149 -8.94 15.94 -10.27
N ALA A 150 -8.86 17.19 -9.81
CA ALA A 150 -7.72 17.68 -9.05
C ALA A 150 -7.47 16.86 -7.78
N ASN A 151 -8.53 16.56 -7.02
CA ASN A 151 -8.44 15.77 -5.80
C ASN A 151 -8.01 14.32 -6.10
N ASP A 152 -8.65 13.64 -7.05
CA ASP A 152 -8.30 12.25 -7.37
C ASP A 152 -6.91 12.14 -8.01
N LEU A 153 -6.46 13.15 -8.78
CA LEU A 153 -5.07 13.25 -9.23
C LEU A 153 -4.11 13.40 -8.06
N ASP A 154 -4.40 14.26 -7.07
CA ASP A 154 -3.58 14.40 -5.87
C ASP A 154 -3.48 13.07 -5.09
N LYS A 155 -4.58 12.30 -5.00
CA LYS A 155 -4.56 10.94 -4.43
C LYS A 155 -3.62 10.02 -5.20
N LEU A 156 -3.64 10.06 -6.53
CA LEU A 156 -2.78 9.24 -7.39
C LEU A 156 -1.31 9.67 -7.34
N THR A 157 -1.02 10.97 -7.38
CA THR A 157 0.36 11.48 -7.31
C THR A 157 0.99 11.17 -5.95
N LYS A 158 0.19 10.94 -4.91
CA LYS A 158 0.66 10.53 -3.57
C LYS A 158 0.57 9.02 -3.31
N TYR A 159 0.17 8.21 -4.29
CA TYR A 159 0.09 6.75 -4.11
C TYR A 159 1.46 6.14 -3.79
N LEU A 160 1.49 5.35 -2.73
CA LEU A 160 2.67 4.62 -2.23
C LEU A 160 2.31 3.16 -1.96
N ILE A 161 3.29 2.28 -2.10
CA ILE A 161 3.24 0.88 -1.69
C ILE A 161 4.11 0.76 -0.44
N PHE A 162 3.50 0.38 0.68
CA PHE A 162 4.19 0.13 1.94
C PHE A 162 4.57 -1.34 2.05
N ASN A 163 5.84 -1.61 2.33
CA ASN A 163 6.37 -2.95 2.59
C ASN A 163 7.37 -2.85 3.73
N LEU A 164 6.96 -3.27 4.93
CA LEU A 164 7.68 -2.92 6.16
C LEU A 164 8.98 -3.72 6.30
N ASP A 165 10.04 -3.01 6.67
CA ASP A 165 11.31 -3.58 7.12
C ASP A 165 11.53 -3.24 8.59
N ILE A 166 11.93 -4.25 9.38
CA ILE A 166 12.08 -4.06 10.81
C ILE A 166 13.23 -3.10 11.15
N LYS A 167 14.32 -3.07 10.39
CA LYS A 167 15.43 -2.15 10.67
C LYS A 167 15.01 -0.72 10.38
N SER A 168 14.21 -0.49 9.34
CA SER A 168 13.60 0.80 9.05
C SER A 168 12.61 1.25 10.14
N LEU A 169 11.70 0.38 10.59
CA LEU A 169 10.77 0.67 11.69
C LEU A 169 11.48 0.99 13.01
N ARG A 170 12.61 0.32 13.28
CA ARG A 170 13.44 0.59 14.44
C ARG A 170 14.25 1.87 14.29
N GLY A 171 14.26 2.53 13.12
CA GLY A 171 15.05 3.73 12.85
C GLY A 171 16.55 3.46 12.63
N ILE A 172 16.94 2.24 12.27
CA ILE A 172 18.34 1.84 12.01
C ILE A 172 18.71 2.04 10.53
N ARG A 173 17.75 1.87 9.61
CA ARG A 173 17.93 2.08 8.18
C ARG A 173 16.99 3.17 7.67
N TYR A 174 17.50 3.98 6.74
CA TYR A 174 16.75 5.03 6.06
C TYR A 174 16.97 4.91 4.56
N GLU A 175 16.26 3.98 3.93
CA GLU A 175 16.41 3.72 2.50
C GLU A 175 15.43 4.55 1.67
N SER A 176 14.23 4.84 2.19
CA SER A 176 13.25 5.68 1.48
C SER A 176 13.44 7.18 1.74
N LYS A 177 13.30 8.00 0.69
CA LYS A 177 13.32 9.48 0.78
C LYS A 177 11.94 10.09 1.13
N LYS A 178 11.00 9.30 1.69
CA LYS A 178 9.61 9.72 1.95
C LYS A 178 9.42 10.23 3.39
N SER A 179 8.58 11.26 3.51
CA SER A 179 8.29 11.96 4.77
C SER A 179 6.81 12.38 4.78
N PRO A 180 6.12 12.42 5.93
CA PRO A 180 6.61 12.10 7.28
C PRO A 180 6.74 10.60 7.56
N LEU A 181 6.20 9.72 6.70
CA LEU A 181 6.24 8.26 6.89
C LEU A 181 6.87 7.59 5.66
N GLY A 182 7.92 6.80 5.89
CA GLY A 182 8.64 6.08 4.84
C GLY A 182 7.92 4.81 4.38
N ILE A 183 8.21 4.36 3.15
CA ILE A 183 7.55 3.19 2.56
C ILE A 183 7.91 1.88 3.25
N ASN A 184 9.03 1.82 3.98
CA ASN A 184 9.46 0.62 4.71
C ASN A 184 9.26 0.75 6.22
N GLY A 185 8.59 1.82 6.70
CA GLY A 185 8.39 2.07 8.12
C GLY A 185 9.30 3.14 8.72
N GLU A 186 10.13 3.80 7.91
CA GLU A 186 10.97 4.90 8.39
C GLU A 186 10.13 6.06 8.95
N ASN A 187 10.69 6.81 9.89
CA ASN A 187 10.11 8.05 10.42
C ASN A 187 8.74 7.89 11.12
N LEU A 188 8.40 6.70 11.60
CA LEU A 188 7.16 6.45 12.37
C LEU A 188 7.01 7.40 13.57
N ASP A 189 8.11 7.64 14.28
CA ASP A 189 8.21 8.57 15.39
C ASP A 189 8.01 10.04 14.98
N ILE A 190 8.53 10.46 13.82
CA ILE A 190 8.29 11.79 13.26
C ILE A 190 6.82 11.99 12.90
N LEU A 191 6.16 10.96 12.37
CA LEU A 191 4.72 11.03 12.13
C LEU A 191 3.96 11.18 13.44
N LEU A 192 4.29 10.37 14.46
CA LEU A 192 3.67 10.41 15.78
C LEU A 192 3.88 11.74 16.50
N SER A 193 5.06 12.37 16.42
CA SER A 193 5.29 13.70 17.02
C SER A 193 4.44 14.80 16.38
N ARG A 194 3.97 14.56 15.14
CA ARG A 194 3.07 15.47 14.43
C ARG A 194 1.60 15.13 14.62
N PHE A 195 1.21 14.14 15.42
CA PHE A 195 -0.19 13.81 15.67
C PHE A 195 -0.91 14.94 16.42
N THR A 196 -2.15 15.22 16.04
CA THR A 196 -3.04 16.07 16.85
C THR A 196 -3.52 15.32 18.10
N GLU A 197 -4.07 16.03 19.08
CA GLU A 197 -4.66 15.39 20.27
C GLU A 197 -5.79 14.41 19.89
N GLU A 198 -6.56 14.71 18.86
CA GLU A 198 -7.58 13.81 18.31
C GLU A 198 -6.96 12.53 17.72
N GLU A 199 -5.90 12.66 16.92
CA GLU A 199 -5.18 11.52 16.32
C GLU A 199 -4.55 10.63 17.42
N TRP A 200 -3.97 11.24 18.46
CA TRP A 200 -3.46 10.51 19.63
C TRP A 200 -4.55 9.79 20.41
N THR A 201 -5.67 10.47 20.69
CA THR A 201 -6.81 9.86 21.39
C THR A 201 -7.36 8.67 20.62
N GLU A 202 -7.46 8.82 19.29
CA GLU A 202 -7.87 7.73 18.43
C GLU A 202 -6.87 6.57 18.44
N LEU A 203 -5.57 6.83 18.37
CA LEU A 203 -4.54 5.80 18.45
C LEU A 203 -4.61 5.02 19.77
N MET A 204 -4.80 5.72 20.89
CA MET A 204 -4.87 5.11 22.22
C MET A 204 -6.05 4.13 22.36
N ASN A 205 -7.16 4.36 21.64
CA ASN A 205 -8.29 3.43 21.62
C ASN A 205 -7.97 2.05 21.02
N TYR A 206 -6.86 1.91 20.28
CA TYR A 206 -6.45 0.65 19.65
C TYR A 206 -5.24 -0.01 20.32
N THR A 207 -4.68 0.59 21.38
CA THR A 207 -3.53 0.04 22.12
C THR A 207 -3.81 -1.34 22.73
N PHE A 208 -5.08 -1.71 22.93
CA PHE A 208 -5.48 -3.06 23.36
C PHE A 208 -5.00 -4.19 22.42
N LEU A 209 -4.66 -3.87 21.16
CA LEU A 209 -4.03 -4.81 20.22
C LEU A 209 -2.65 -5.26 20.69
N ILE A 210 -1.99 -4.47 21.54
CA ILE A 210 -0.67 -4.72 22.11
C ILE A 210 -0.85 -5.00 23.61
N SER A 211 -1.00 -6.27 23.96
CA SER A 211 -1.49 -6.67 25.28
C SER A 211 -0.62 -6.24 26.46
N TRP A 212 0.66 -5.95 26.26
CA TRP A 212 1.63 -5.58 27.32
C TRP A 212 1.88 -4.08 27.43
N LEU A 213 1.43 -3.27 26.45
CA LEU A 213 1.70 -1.84 26.40
C LEU A 213 0.97 -1.10 27.52
N ASP A 214 1.70 -0.27 28.26
CA ASP A 214 1.20 0.69 29.25
C ASP A 214 1.13 2.09 28.62
N GLU A 215 2.25 2.55 28.04
CA GLU A 215 2.42 3.93 27.58
C GLU A 215 3.36 3.98 26.36
N ILE A 216 3.09 4.90 25.44
CA ILE A 216 3.96 5.26 24.32
C ILE A 216 4.60 6.61 24.64
N ILE A 217 5.91 6.71 24.48
CA ILE A 217 6.69 7.91 24.83
C ILE A 217 7.52 8.34 23.62
N LEU A 218 7.54 9.64 23.35
CA LEU A 218 8.44 10.28 22.39
C LEU A 218 9.51 11.07 23.14
N ASP A 219 10.76 10.63 23.06
CA ASP A 219 11.92 11.25 23.70
C ASP A 219 12.53 12.34 22.80
N GLU A 220 11.75 13.38 22.48
CA GLU A 220 12.16 14.43 21.51
C GLU A 220 13.46 15.17 21.89
N LYS A 221 13.85 15.12 23.17
CA LYS A 221 15.05 15.76 23.71
C LYS A 221 16.19 14.78 23.99
N ASP A 222 16.06 13.52 23.57
CA ASP A 222 17.03 12.44 23.80
C ASP A 222 17.40 12.22 25.28
N ALA A 223 16.53 12.60 26.22
CA ALA A 223 16.81 12.53 27.66
C ALA A 223 16.93 11.08 28.15
N LEU A 224 16.19 10.14 27.56
CA LEU A 224 16.28 8.71 27.85
C LEU A 224 17.47 8.08 27.14
N LYS A 225 17.78 8.54 25.92
CA LYS A 225 18.99 8.15 25.20
C LYS A 225 20.25 8.46 26.02
N TYR A 226 20.41 9.69 26.51
CA TYR A 226 21.58 10.09 27.30
C TYR A 226 21.69 9.38 28.66
N LYS A 227 20.59 8.78 29.15
CA LYS A 227 20.59 7.89 30.33
C LYS A 227 21.00 6.44 30.03
N GLY A 228 21.30 6.11 28.77
CA GLY A 228 21.75 4.78 28.36
C GLY A 228 20.64 3.79 28.04
N HIS A 229 19.39 4.24 27.81
CA HIS A 229 18.27 3.36 27.45
C HIS A 229 18.26 2.90 25.97
N LYS A 230 19.29 3.28 25.20
CA LYS A 230 19.41 3.01 23.77
C LYS A 230 20.88 3.01 23.34
N LEU A 231 21.28 2.18 22.37
CA LEU A 231 22.67 2.00 21.94
C LEU A 231 23.13 2.97 20.83
N ASP A 232 22.37 4.04 20.60
CA ASP A 232 22.59 5.03 19.53
C ASP A 232 22.79 4.43 18.12
N LYS A 233 22.16 3.28 17.86
CA LYS A 233 22.18 2.62 16.55
C LYS A 233 20.98 2.99 15.70
N SER A 234 19.94 3.50 16.35
CA SER A 234 18.72 4.00 15.73
C SER A 234 18.61 5.50 15.92
N ASN A 235 17.93 6.18 15.00
CA ASN A 235 17.54 7.58 15.16
C ASN A 235 16.13 7.75 15.74
N SER A 236 15.42 6.66 16.05
CA SER A 236 14.04 6.70 16.55
C SER A 236 13.95 7.21 17.98
N VAL A 237 13.10 8.20 18.23
CA VAL A 237 12.82 8.71 19.59
C VAL A 237 11.69 7.96 20.31
N LEU A 238 11.23 6.84 19.76
CA LEU A 238 10.07 6.10 20.27
C LEU A 238 10.46 5.12 21.39
N TYR A 239 9.72 5.18 22.50
CA TYR A 239 9.85 4.29 23.64
C TYR A 239 8.47 3.78 24.09
N PHE A 240 8.48 2.65 24.80
CA PHE A 240 7.29 1.98 25.30
C PHE A 240 7.49 1.59 26.75
N LYS A 241 6.46 1.77 27.59
CA LYS A 241 6.41 1.18 28.92
C LYS A 241 5.63 -0.12 28.89
N ASP A 242 6.19 -1.16 29.51
CA ASP A 242 5.53 -2.43 29.77
C ASP A 242 4.77 -2.37 31.11
N LYS A 243 3.51 -2.82 31.12
CA LYS A 243 2.65 -2.78 32.32
C LYS A 243 2.88 -3.93 33.30
N PHE A 244 3.52 -5.01 32.86
CA PHE A 244 3.81 -6.20 33.67
C PHE A 244 5.21 -6.15 34.28
N MET A 245 6.14 -5.40 33.67
CA MET A 245 7.50 -5.22 34.19
C MET A 245 7.56 -4.25 35.38
N ARG A 246 8.59 -4.41 36.22
CA ARG A 246 8.80 -3.56 37.40
C ARG A 246 9.11 -2.13 36.96
N LYS A 247 8.35 -1.16 37.48
CA LYS A 247 8.53 0.28 37.21
C LYS A 247 9.79 0.86 37.89
N LYS A 248 10.32 0.18 38.91
CA LYS A 248 11.53 0.59 39.63
C LYS A 248 12.71 0.64 38.66
N ASP A 249 13.51 1.71 38.75
CA ASP A 249 14.71 1.95 37.95
C ASP A 249 14.47 1.92 36.42
N MET A 250 13.23 2.21 36.00
CA MET A 250 12.83 2.22 34.57
C MET A 250 13.03 0.86 33.87
N ASN A 251 13.00 -0.24 34.62
CA ASN A 251 13.15 -1.61 34.10
C ASN A 251 11.96 -2.08 33.24
N ASN A 252 10.95 -1.25 33.06
CA ASN A 252 9.83 -1.50 32.16
C ASN A 252 9.88 -0.66 30.87
N LEU A 253 10.95 0.09 30.65
CA LEU A 253 11.10 0.96 29.49
C LEU A 253 11.85 0.24 28.35
N LEU A 254 11.24 0.19 27.17
CA LEU A 254 11.79 -0.38 25.96
C LEU A 254 11.89 0.69 24.87
N SER A 255 13.07 0.92 24.31
CA SER A 255 13.22 1.73 23.10
C SER A 255 12.70 0.97 21.88
N ALA A 256 12.43 1.66 20.77
CA ALA A 256 12.08 1.03 19.50
C ALA A 256 13.13 -0.01 19.05
N GLU A 257 14.42 0.18 19.38
CA GLU A 257 15.49 -0.79 19.09
C GLU A 257 15.26 -2.16 19.74
N ASN A 258 14.69 -2.15 20.95
CA ASN A 258 14.56 -3.30 21.85
C ASN A 258 13.13 -3.86 21.91
N ALA A 259 12.16 -3.12 21.38
CA ALA A 259 10.76 -3.52 21.38
C ALA A 259 10.49 -4.70 20.43
N ASN A 260 9.42 -5.45 20.71
CA ASN A 260 8.96 -6.52 19.83
C ASN A 260 8.47 -5.97 18.48
N ASP A 261 8.88 -6.58 17.38
CA ASP A 261 8.52 -6.14 16.02
C ASP A 261 7.03 -5.88 15.80
N GLY A 262 6.17 -6.69 16.42
CA GLY A 262 4.73 -6.60 16.28
C GLY A 262 4.16 -5.28 16.79
N ILE A 263 4.73 -4.65 17.84
CA ILE A 263 4.27 -3.33 18.29
C ILE A 263 4.49 -2.27 17.22
N LEU A 264 5.65 -2.30 16.55
CA LEU A 264 6.02 -1.33 15.52
C LEU A 264 5.16 -1.49 14.27
N HIS A 265 4.86 -2.74 13.87
CA HIS A 265 3.95 -3.01 12.74
C HIS A 265 2.52 -2.55 13.05
N ILE A 266 2.00 -2.89 14.24
CA ILE A 266 0.64 -2.46 14.64
C ILE A 266 0.55 -0.93 14.68
N LEU A 267 1.51 -0.27 15.33
CA LEU A 267 1.54 1.19 15.42
C LEU A 267 1.70 1.84 14.04
N PHE A 268 2.53 1.28 13.16
CA PHE A 268 2.65 1.76 11.80
C PHE A 268 1.30 1.72 11.06
N TYR A 269 0.60 0.58 11.08
CA TYR A 269 -0.68 0.48 10.37
C TYR A 269 -1.76 1.37 10.99
N LEU A 270 -1.85 1.45 12.31
CA LEU A 270 -2.79 2.36 12.97
C LEU A 270 -2.49 3.81 12.60
N THR A 271 -1.23 4.25 12.69
CA THR A 271 -0.87 5.65 12.37
C THR A 271 -1.06 5.97 10.90
N LEU A 272 -0.79 5.01 10.00
CA LEU A 272 -1.04 5.13 8.57
C LEU A 272 -2.52 5.41 8.25
N PHE A 273 -3.44 4.73 8.94
CA PHE A 273 -4.89 4.88 8.71
C PHE A 273 -5.50 6.05 9.47
N ILE A 274 -4.97 6.41 10.64
CA ILE A 274 -5.47 7.52 11.46
C ILE A 274 -5.03 8.86 10.88
N SER A 275 -3.78 8.99 10.44
CA SER A 275 -3.25 10.31 10.14
C SER A 275 -3.82 10.93 8.88
N LYS A 276 -4.14 12.23 8.94
CA LYS A 276 -4.49 13.02 7.76
C LYS A 276 -3.27 13.35 6.89
N LYS A 277 -2.05 13.17 7.41
CA LYS A 277 -0.77 13.48 6.73
C LYS A 277 -0.25 12.34 5.86
N THR A 278 -0.93 11.19 5.86
CA THR A 278 -0.58 10.02 5.04
C THR A 278 -1.48 9.94 3.80
N PRO A 279 -1.06 9.22 2.73
CA PRO A 279 -1.88 9.10 1.53
C PRO A 279 -3.29 8.60 1.83
N SER A 280 -4.28 9.08 1.08
CA SER A 280 -5.66 8.58 1.12
C SER A 280 -5.88 7.38 0.21
N PHE A 281 -4.96 7.13 -0.74
CA PHE A 281 -4.94 5.93 -1.56
C PHE A 281 -3.55 5.32 -1.56
N PHE A 282 -3.43 4.08 -1.09
CA PHE A 282 -2.13 3.40 -0.95
C PHE A 282 -2.28 1.88 -1.01
N ALA A 283 -1.15 1.18 -1.04
CA ALA A 283 -1.10 -0.26 -0.90
C ALA A 283 -0.21 -0.70 0.26
N ILE A 284 -0.49 -1.88 0.78
CA ILE A 284 0.34 -2.60 1.76
C ILE A 284 0.65 -3.97 1.15
N ASP A 285 1.93 -4.24 0.90
CA ASP A 285 2.38 -5.58 0.50
C ASP A 285 2.71 -6.39 1.77
N ASN A 286 2.20 -7.61 1.87
CA ASN A 286 2.42 -8.55 2.98
C ASN A 286 2.09 -7.97 4.37
N ILE A 287 0.83 -7.55 4.57
CA ILE A 287 0.36 -6.92 5.82
C ILE A 287 0.61 -7.74 7.09
N GLU A 288 0.75 -9.06 6.96
CA GLU A 288 0.95 -9.99 8.07
C GLU A 288 2.39 -10.07 8.61
N THR A 289 3.35 -9.42 7.96
CA THR A 289 4.77 -9.56 8.29
C THR A 289 5.01 -9.34 9.78
N ASN A 290 5.68 -10.30 10.44
CA ASN A 290 5.99 -10.32 11.87
C ASN A 290 4.79 -10.25 12.83
N LEU A 291 3.57 -10.52 12.38
CA LEU A 291 2.36 -10.52 13.19
C LEU A 291 1.76 -11.92 13.41
N ASN A 292 1.24 -12.15 14.62
CA ASN A 292 0.49 -13.37 14.93
C ASN A 292 -0.87 -13.40 14.18
N PRO A 293 -1.33 -14.56 13.66
CA PRO A 293 -2.61 -14.66 12.95
C PRO A 293 -3.83 -14.11 13.72
N ARG A 294 -3.89 -14.23 15.04
CA ARG A 294 -5.00 -13.65 15.85
C ARG A 294 -4.97 -12.13 15.82
N ILE A 295 -3.78 -11.54 15.87
CA ILE A 295 -3.59 -10.08 15.74
C ILE A 295 -3.95 -9.65 14.32
N CYS A 296 -3.47 -10.34 13.28
CA CYS A 296 -3.84 -10.06 11.88
C CYS A 296 -5.36 -9.95 11.70
N ARG A 297 -6.10 -10.93 12.21
CA ARG A 297 -7.57 -10.95 12.15
C ARG A 297 -8.22 -9.77 12.86
N LYS A 298 -7.72 -9.40 14.04
CA LYS A 298 -8.29 -8.29 14.82
C LYS A 298 -7.88 -6.94 14.22
N LEU A 299 -6.62 -6.78 13.82
CA LEU A 299 -6.09 -5.60 13.16
C LEU A 299 -6.91 -5.23 11.93
N ILE A 300 -7.13 -6.17 10.99
CA ILE A 300 -7.89 -5.83 9.77
C ILE A 300 -9.33 -5.38 10.10
N LYS A 301 -9.97 -5.95 11.13
CA LYS A 301 -11.28 -5.53 11.60
C LYS A 301 -11.30 -4.10 12.13
N GLU A 302 -10.22 -3.64 12.74
CA GLU A 302 -10.09 -2.27 13.24
C GLU A 302 -9.66 -1.29 12.13
N LEU A 303 -8.84 -1.73 11.16
CA LEU A 303 -8.40 -0.89 10.04
C LEU A 303 -9.54 -0.55 9.06
N ILE A 304 -10.52 -1.44 8.87
CA ILE A 304 -11.67 -1.20 7.99
C ILE A 304 -12.48 0.05 8.40
N PRO A 305 -12.99 0.18 9.65
CA PRO A 305 -13.73 1.38 10.06
C PRO A 305 -12.83 2.63 10.06
N LEU A 306 -11.55 2.52 10.42
CA LEU A 306 -10.58 3.62 10.27
C LEU A 306 -10.46 4.08 8.81
N SER A 307 -10.45 3.13 7.87
CA SER A 307 -10.42 3.42 6.43
C SER A 307 -11.64 4.23 5.98
N GLN A 308 -12.82 3.90 6.52
CA GLN A 308 -14.05 4.62 6.22
C GLN A 308 -14.05 6.03 6.85
N LYS A 309 -13.68 6.11 8.13
CA LYS A 309 -13.67 7.36 8.90
C LYS A 309 -12.68 8.39 8.33
N ASN A 310 -11.49 7.96 7.92
CA ASN A 310 -10.40 8.84 7.49
C ASN A 310 -10.24 8.92 5.96
N ASP A 311 -11.28 8.55 5.20
CA ASP A 311 -11.31 8.48 3.74
C ASP A 311 -10.05 7.83 3.12
N LYS A 312 -9.67 6.67 3.65
CA LYS A 312 -8.60 5.85 3.09
C LYS A 312 -9.18 4.79 2.17
N GLN A 313 -8.52 4.56 1.05
CA GLN A 313 -8.72 3.43 0.15
C GLN A 313 -7.40 2.65 0.09
N VAL A 314 -7.48 1.33 0.27
CA VAL A 314 -6.30 0.49 0.43
C VAL A 314 -6.35 -0.77 -0.43
N LEU A 315 -5.19 -1.14 -0.98
CA LEU A 315 -4.93 -2.45 -1.59
C LEU A 315 -3.97 -3.22 -0.70
N ILE A 316 -4.33 -4.44 -0.31
CA ILE A 316 -3.59 -5.24 0.65
C ILE A 316 -3.27 -6.58 0.01
N THR A 317 -2.02 -7.00 0.02
CA THR A 317 -1.69 -8.40 -0.28
C THR A 317 -1.47 -9.15 1.04
N THR A 318 -1.80 -10.43 1.04
CA THR A 318 -1.54 -11.29 2.18
C THR A 318 -1.40 -12.76 1.79
N HIS A 319 -0.57 -13.45 2.55
CA HIS A 319 -0.43 -14.90 2.56
C HIS A 319 -1.03 -15.53 3.84
N ASN A 320 -1.58 -14.72 4.75
CA ASN A 320 -2.11 -15.19 6.02
C ASN A 320 -3.63 -15.40 5.97
N PRO A 321 -4.12 -16.64 6.11
CA PRO A 321 -5.56 -16.93 6.07
C PRO A 321 -6.38 -16.18 7.13
N ALA A 322 -5.78 -15.81 8.26
CA ALA A 322 -6.50 -15.14 9.34
C ALA A 322 -6.95 -13.72 8.98
N ILE A 323 -6.32 -13.06 8.00
CA ILE A 323 -6.78 -11.76 7.47
C ILE A 323 -8.18 -11.91 6.86
N LEU A 324 -8.45 -13.01 6.15
CA LEU A 324 -9.73 -13.23 5.48
C LEU A 324 -10.88 -13.32 6.50
N ASP A 325 -10.62 -13.90 7.67
CA ASP A 325 -11.62 -14.03 8.74
C ASP A 325 -11.94 -12.72 9.48
N GLY A 326 -11.22 -11.64 9.14
CA GLY A 326 -11.52 -10.29 9.57
C GLY A 326 -12.36 -9.50 8.56
N LEU A 327 -12.49 -9.97 7.32
CA LEU A 327 -13.28 -9.33 6.28
C LEU A 327 -14.77 -9.66 6.42
N ASN A 328 -15.62 -8.69 6.05
CA ASN A 328 -17.06 -8.86 5.88
C ASN A 328 -17.43 -8.77 4.40
N LEU A 329 -17.55 -9.91 3.72
CA LEU A 329 -17.88 -9.95 2.28
C LEU A 329 -19.32 -9.50 1.94
N ASN A 330 -20.19 -9.32 2.95
CA ASN A 330 -21.51 -8.73 2.73
C ASN A 330 -21.45 -7.21 2.54
N ASP A 331 -20.34 -6.58 2.91
CA ASP A 331 -20.05 -5.17 2.63
C ASP A 331 -19.31 -5.07 1.29
N ASP A 332 -19.93 -4.48 0.27
CA ASP A 332 -19.34 -4.38 -1.08
C ASP A 332 -18.09 -3.49 -1.14
N GLU A 333 -17.86 -2.64 -0.12
CA GLU A 333 -16.64 -1.86 0.04
C GLU A 333 -15.44 -2.70 0.50
N GLN A 334 -15.68 -3.93 0.99
CA GLN A 334 -14.66 -4.90 1.36
C GLN A 334 -14.59 -6.01 0.32
N ARG A 335 -13.49 -6.08 -0.42
CA ARG A 335 -13.36 -6.98 -1.57
C ARG A 335 -12.19 -7.93 -1.39
N LEU A 336 -12.47 -9.23 -1.58
CA LEU A 336 -11.47 -10.29 -1.60
C LEU A 336 -11.25 -10.76 -3.04
N PHE A 337 -9.99 -10.83 -3.44
CA PHE A 337 -9.55 -11.25 -4.76
C PHE A 337 -8.57 -12.41 -4.68
N VAL A 338 -8.87 -13.45 -5.45
CA VAL A 338 -7.99 -14.60 -5.67
C VAL A 338 -7.19 -14.33 -6.95
N VAL A 339 -5.87 -14.25 -6.82
CA VAL A 339 -4.93 -14.01 -7.91
C VAL A 339 -4.18 -15.30 -8.25
N SER A 340 -4.15 -15.67 -9.52
CA SER A 340 -3.54 -16.91 -10.02
C SER A 340 -2.88 -16.70 -11.38
N ARG A 341 -2.11 -17.68 -11.86
CA ARG A 341 -1.66 -17.75 -13.25
C ARG A 341 -2.51 -18.77 -14.01
N ASN A 342 -2.89 -18.46 -15.25
CA ASN A 342 -3.44 -19.49 -16.15
C ASN A 342 -2.31 -20.36 -16.73
N GLU A 343 -2.67 -21.36 -17.56
CA GLU A 343 -1.73 -22.29 -18.19
C GLU A 343 -0.68 -21.59 -19.08
N GLU A 344 -1.04 -20.44 -19.66
CA GLU A 344 -0.12 -19.59 -20.43
C GLU A 344 0.76 -18.69 -19.55
N GLY A 345 0.67 -18.82 -18.23
CA GLY A 345 1.40 -18.01 -17.28
C GLY A 345 0.88 -16.57 -17.17
N LYS A 346 -0.29 -16.20 -17.69
CA LYS A 346 -0.86 -14.83 -17.55
C LYS A 346 -1.58 -14.68 -16.21
N THR A 347 -1.43 -13.53 -15.56
CA THR A 347 -2.17 -13.22 -14.32
C THR A 347 -3.68 -13.21 -14.58
N LYS A 348 -4.42 -13.90 -13.73
CA LYS A 348 -5.88 -13.88 -13.66
C LYS A 348 -6.32 -13.53 -12.25
N ILE A 349 -7.47 -12.87 -12.16
CA ILE A 349 -8.07 -12.47 -10.90
C ILE A 349 -9.53 -12.90 -10.86
N LYS A 350 -9.98 -13.33 -9.68
CA LYS A 350 -11.38 -13.64 -9.41
C LYS A 350 -11.80 -12.97 -8.11
N ARG A 351 -12.87 -12.17 -8.16
CA ARG A 351 -13.48 -11.60 -6.96
C ARG A 351 -14.34 -12.65 -6.25
N ILE A 352 -14.17 -12.81 -4.94
CA ILE A 352 -15.06 -13.60 -4.08
C ILE A 352 -16.10 -12.65 -3.50
N LYS A 353 -17.34 -12.70 -4.02
CA LYS A 353 -18.45 -11.83 -3.58
C LYS A 353 -19.17 -12.38 -2.36
N LEU A 354 -19.45 -13.67 -2.35
CA LEU A 354 -20.10 -14.37 -1.25
C LEU A 354 -19.28 -15.59 -0.91
N LYS A 355 -19.41 -16.08 0.33
CA LYS A 355 -18.85 -17.37 0.72
C LYS A 355 -19.44 -18.44 -0.22
N PRO A 356 -18.59 -19.26 -0.89
CA PRO A 356 -19.09 -20.41 -1.62
C PRO A 356 -19.98 -21.27 -0.72
N LYS A 357 -21.03 -21.87 -1.27
CA LYS A 357 -21.85 -22.82 -0.51
C LYS A 357 -20.97 -24.03 -0.16
N SER A 358 -20.79 -24.29 1.12
CA SER A 358 -20.23 -25.53 1.66
C SER A 358 -21.27 -26.19 2.57
N GLU A 359 -21.25 -27.51 2.65
CA GLU A 359 -22.16 -28.28 3.53
C GLU A 359 -21.94 -27.91 5.02
N GLU A 360 -20.73 -27.49 5.37
CA GLU A 360 -20.36 -26.99 6.69
C GLU A 360 -20.26 -25.45 6.71
N SER A 361 -20.57 -24.80 7.84
CA SER A 361 -20.39 -23.34 8.04
C SER A 361 -18.91 -23.00 8.26
N LEU A 362 -18.13 -23.00 7.17
CA LEU A 362 -16.69 -22.79 7.23
C LEU A 362 -16.30 -21.30 7.30
N LYS A 363 -15.17 -21.04 7.96
CA LYS A 363 -14.49 -19.73 7.94
C LYS A 363 -13.77 -19.53 6.61
N LEU A 364 -13.53 -18.27 6.23
CA LEU A 364 -12.87 -17.98 4.95
C LEU A 364 -11.43 -18.49 4.94
N SER A 365 -10.73 -18.39 6.07
CA SER A 365 -9.39 -18.95 6.25
C SER A 365 -9.35 -20.45 5.92
N GLU A 366 -10.29 -21.20 6.48
CA GLU A 366 -10.40 -22.64 6.29
C GLU A 366 -10.81 -23.00 4.87
N MET A 367 -11.75 -22.25 4.27
CA MET A 367 -12.11 -22.45 2.87
C MET A 367 -10.94 -22.20 1.94
N TRP A 368 -10.09 -21.21 2.24
CA TRP A 368 -8.88 -20.98 1.47
C TRP A 368 -7.90 -22.13 1.63
N MET A 369 -7.61 -22.55 2.87
CA MET A 369 -6.67 -23.64 3.18
C MET A 369 -7.11 -25.01 2.66
N ARG A 370 -8.42 -25.28 2.58
CA ARG A 370 -8.98 -26.49 1.96
C ARG A 370 -9.04 -26.40 0.43
N GLY A 371 -8.65 -25.26 -0.17
CA GLY A 371 -8.60 -25.05 -1.61
C GLY A 371 -9.93 -24.63 -2.25
N TYR A 372 -11.02 -24.47 -1.49
CA TYR A 372 -12.33 -24.06 -2.03
C TYR A 372 -12.31 -22.67 -2.69
N LEU A 373 -11.43 -21.77 -2.23
CA LEU A 373 -11.26 -20.46 -2.86
C LEU A 373 -10.26 -20.48 -4.05
N GLY A 374 -9.44 -21.53 -4.16
CA GLY A 374 -8.35 -21.63 -5.12
C GLY A 374 -7.07 -20.86 -4.72
N ALA A 375 -6.14 -20.76 -5.67
CA ALA A 375 -4.82 -20.10 -5.53
C ALA A 375 -4.01 -20.57 -4.30
N LEU A 376 -4.15 -21.86 -3.96
CA LEU A 376 -3.17 -22.56 -3.15
C LEU A 376 -2.12 -23.19 -4.08
N PRO A 377 -0.85 -23.22 -3.67
CA PRO A 377 0.20 -23.86 -4.43
C PRO A 377 -0.16 -25.32 -4.74
N LYS A 378 -0.09 -25.69 -6.02
CA LYS A 378 -0.42 -27.06 -6.47
C LYS A 378 0.74 -28.06 -6.34
N ASN A 379 1.94 -27.57 -6.04
CA ASN A 379 3.17 -28.35 -6.06
C ASN A 379 3.76 -28.45 -4.64
N PHE A 380 3.18 -29.31 -3.79
CA PHE A 380 3.79 -29.74 -2.51
C PHE A 380 3.45 -31.19 -2.22
#